data_AF-A0A5K8AAX0-F1
#
_entry.id   AF-A0A5K8AAX0-F1
#
_cell.length_a   1.000
_cell.length_b   1.000
_cell.length_c   1.000
_cell.angle_alpha   90.00
_cell.angle_beta   90.00
_cell.angle_gamma   90.00
#
_symmetry.space_group_name_H-M   'P 1'
#
loop_
_entity.id
_entity.type
_entity.pdbx_description
1 polymer ?
#
loop_
_entity_poly.entity_id
_entity_poly.type
_entity_poly.pdbx_seq_one_letter_code
_entity_poly.pdbx_strand_id
1 'polypeptide(L)'
;MKMEWTIGKKAGHLRPKLHYTLTLEDFEIDLAVPMVRITSTIPKPPDAGQHYVWPGTKECGKEEPEEVYDLCTPSHKTGHCREMLMLPMRPGNNYPEVEVSFRQLRRAYEEALLAAYANSAFEIGGRLEMTPETKRRMAPAVAARRFLAVVGQVS
;
A
#
# COMPACT_ATOMS: atom_id res chain seq x y z
N MET A 1 -5.60 2.42 -8.12
CA MET A 1 -5.43 3.38 -6.99
C MET A 1 -6.24 4.63 -7.27
N LYS A 2 -7.15 4.98 -6.35
CA LYS A 2 -7.95 6.21 -6.40
C LYS A 2 -7.40 7.23 -5.41
N MET A 3 -7.32 8.49 -5.85
CA MET A 3 -6.87 9.62 -5.03
C MET A 3 -7.87 10.77 -5.13
N GLU A 4 -8.24 11.32 -3.98
CA GLU A 4 -9.12 12.47 -3.86
C GLU A 4 -8.48 13.48 -2.91
N TRP A 5 -8.51 14.76 -3.26
CA TRP A 5 -7.94 15.80 -2.41
C TRP A 5 -8.73 17.10 -2.49
N THR A 6 -8.69 17.86 -1.39
CA THR A 6 -9.34 19.16 -1.27
C THR A 6 -8.46 20.10 -0.44
N ILE A 7 -8.36 21.36 -0.85
CA ILE A 7 -7.69 22.41 -0.08
C ILE A 7 -8.75 23.33 0.50
N GLY A 8 -8.82 23.38 1.82
CA GLY A 8 -9.75 24.22 2.56
C GLY A 8 -9.03 25.27 3.38
N LYS A 9 -9.55 26.49 3.39
CA LYS A 9 -9.10 27.56 4.29
C LYS A 9 -10.30 28.24 4.92
N LYS A 10 -10.31 28.33 6.24
CA LYS A 10 -11.32 29.12 6.98
C LYS A 10 -10.95 30.61 6.96
N ALA A 11 -11.96 31.46 7.17
CA ALA A 11 -11.77 32.91 7.23
C ALA A 11 -10.76 33.31 8.34
N GLY A 12 -10.12 34.47 8.16
CA GLY A 12 -9.10 34.99 9.06
C GLY A 12 -7.70 34.41 8.81
N HIS A 13 -6.91 34.36 9.88
CA HIS A 13 -5.49 33.99 9.89
C HIS A 13 -5.23 32.49 9.95
N LEU A 14 -6.28 31.67 9.76
CA LEU A 14 -6.15 30.22 9.76
C LEU A 14 -5.45 29.73 8.49
N ARG A 15 -4.53 28.78 8.67
CA ARG A 15 -3.75 28.22 7.58
C ARG A 15 -4.63 27.36 6.65
N PRO A 16 -4.35 27.36 5.35
CA PRO A 16 -4.93 26.38 4.43
C PRO A 16 -4.51 24.97 4.82
N LYS A 17 -5.44 24.03 4.68
CA LYS A 17 -5.22 22.61 4.95
C LYS A 17 -5.55 21.81 3.70
N LEU A 18 -4.61 20.97 3.29
CA LEU A 18 -4.82 19.94 2.29
C LEU A 18 -5.32 18.68 2.99
N HIS A 19 -6.52 18.24 2.63
CA HIS A 19 -7.04 16.94 3.00
C HIS A 19 -6.96 16.04 1.78
N TYR A 20 -6.38 14.85 1.93
CA TYR A 20 -6.36 13.87 0.87
C TYR A 20 -6.69 12.47 1.40
N THR A 21 -7.29 11.68 0.51
CA THR A 21 -7.63 10.28 0.74
C THR A 21 -7.05 9.47 -0.41
N LEU A 22 -6.38 8.38 -0.07
CA LEU A 22 -5.92 7.35 -1.01
C LEU A 22 -6.67 6.07 -0.73
N THR A 23 -7.12 5.41 -1.79
CA THR A 23 -7.80 4.11 -1.71
C THR A 23 -7.23 3.20 -2.79
N LEU A 24 -6.83 2.01 -2.39
CA LEU A 24 -6.44 0.94 -3.30
C LEU A 24 -7.68 0.19 -3.76
N GLU A 25 -7.63 -0.29 -4.99
CA GLU A 25 -8.63 -1.21 -5.54
C GLU A 25 -8.34 -2.64 -5.07
N ASP A 26 -9.37 -3.50 -5.07
CA ASP A 26 -9.26 -4.85 -4.51
C ASP A 26 -8.12 -5.67 -5.15
N PHE A 27 -7.94 -5.55 -6.46
CA PHE A 27 -6.86 -6.26 -7.16
C PHE A 27 -5.46 -5.78 -6.75
N GLU A 28 -5.32 -4.51 -6.34
CA GLU A 28 -4.05 -3.95 -5.87
C GLU A 28 -3.73 -4.44 -4.45
N ILE A 29 -4.77 -4.65 -3.64
CA ILE A 29 -4.67 -5.24 -2.31
C ILE A 29 -4.26 -6.70 -2.42
N ASP A 30 -4.91 -7.46 -3.30
CA ASP A 30 -4.63 -8.88 -3.52
C ASP A 30 -3.20 -9.12 -4.04
N LEU A 31 -2.69 -8.19 -4.86
CA LEU A 31 -1.31 -8.23 -5.34
C LEU A 31 -0.27 -7.89 -4.25
N ALA A 32 -0.73 -7.47 -3.06
CA ALA A 32 0.09 -7.15 -1.90
C ALA A 32 1.23 -6.15 -2.19
N VAL A 33 0.95 -5.13 -3.01
CA VAL A 33 1.94 -4.12 -3.40
C VAL A 33 2.52 -3.44 -2.16
N PRO A 34 3.85 -3.25 -2.07
CA PRO A 34 4.46 -2.56 -0.94
C PRO A 34 4.04 -1.09 -0.87
N MET A 35 4.09 -0.53 0.33
CA MET A 35 3.89 0.89 0.55
C MET A 35 4.97 1.69 -0.17
N VAL A 36 4.56 2.59 -1.05
CA VAL A 36 5.45 3.48 -1.80
C VAL A 36 5.49 4.83 -1.09
N ARG A 37 6.70 5.34 -0.86
CA ARG A 37 6.95 6.66 -0.28
C ARG A 37 7.71 7.49 -1.30
N ILE A 38 7.28 8.74 -1.47
CA ILE A 38 8.04 9.75 -2.22
C ILE A 38 8.22 11.00 -1.35
N THR A 39 9.31 11.71 -1.61
CA THR A 39 9.49 13.08 -1.11
C THR A 39 8.78 14.02 -2.07
N SER A 40 7.80 14.77 -1.56
CA SER A 40 6.97 15.67 -2.37
C SER A 40 7.66 17.00 -2.65
N THR A 41 7.06 17.80 -3.52
CA THR A 41 7.43 19.21 -3.70
C THR A 41 6.54 20.14 -2.86
N ILE A 42 5.74 19.58 -1.93
CA ILE A 42 4.85 20.36 -1.08
C ILE A 42 5.66 20.93 0.09
N PRO A 43 5.80 22.26 0.18
CA PRO A 43 6.54 22.90 1.26
C PRO A 43 5.89 22.63 2.61
N LYS A 44 6.69 22.21 3.59
CA LYS A 44 6.27 22.13 4.98
C LYS A 44 6.56 23.48 5.66
N PRO A 45 5.55 24.11 6.27
CA PRO A 45 5.77 25.38 6.94
C PRO A 45 6.62 25.21 8.21
N PRO A 46 7.49 26.18 8.57
CA PRO A 46 8.44 26.05 9.67
C PRO A 46 7.74 25.84 11.03
N ASP A 47 6.57 26.45 11.22
CA ASP A 47 5.72 26.24 12.40
C ASP A 47 4.52 25.36 12.03
N ALA A 48 4.76 24.18 11.45
CA ALA A 48 3.67 23.27 11.06
C ALA A 48 2.74 22.90 12.23
N GLY A 49 3.16 22.96 13.49
CA GLY A 49 2.27 22.75 14.65
C GLY A 49 1.24 23.88 14.86
N GLN A 50 1.47 25.07 14.29
CA GLN A 50 0.63 26.23 14.49
C GLN A 50 -0.45 26.30 13.41
N HIS A 51 -1.72 26.38 13.80
CA HIS A 51 -2.85 26.39 12.85
C HIS A 51 -3.21 27.78 12.29
N TYR A 52 -2.50 28.83 12.71
CA TYR A 52 -2.71 30.21 12.28
C TYR A 52 -1.38 30.89 11.94
N VAL A 53 -1.44 31.98 11.18
CA VAL A 53 -0.29 32.83 10.88
C VAL A 53 -0.71 34.28 10.71
N TRP A 54 0.02 35.19 11.36
CA TRP A 54 -0.24 36.62 11.25
C TRP A 54 0.29 37.20 9.93
N PRO A 55 -0.39 38.17 9.30
CA PRO A 55 0.07 38.76 8.05
C PRO A 55 1.46 39.38 8.19
N GLY A 56 2.34 39.13 7.21
CA GLY A 56 3.69 39.70 7.19
C GLY A 56 4.67 39.12 8.21
N THR A 57 4.28 38.07 8.93
CA THR A 57 5.18 37.31 9.82
C THR A 57 5.78 36.12 9.07
N LYS A 58 5.82 34.95 9.72
CA LYS A 58 6.49 33.74 9.26
C LYS A 58 5.83 33.02 8.08
N GLU A 59 4.86 33.64 7.37
CA GLU A 59 4.40 33.13 6.07
C GLU A 59 3.92 34.19 5.08
N CYS A 60 4.58 34.18 3.92
CA CYS A 60 4.05 34.60 2.63
C CYS A 60 4.94 34.01 1.54
N GLY A 61 4.66 32.77 1.09
CA GLY A 61 5.15 32.00 -0.08
C GLY A 61 6.35 32.42 -0.94
N LYS A 62 7.33 33.14 -0.40
CA LYS A 62 8.50 33.69 -1.10
C LYS A 62 9.82 33.07 -0.66
N GLU A 63 9.82 32.37 0.48
CA GLU A 63 11.00 31.70 1.01
C GLU A 63 11.04 30.26 0.53
N GLU A 64 12.24 29.76 0.23
CA GLU A 64 12.43 28.34 -0.06
C GLU A 64 12.12 27.53 1.22
N PRO A 65 11.34 26.45 1.10
CA PRO A 65 11.00 25.64 2.26
C PRO A 65 12.24 24.91 2.79
N GLU A 66 12.48 24.99 4.10
CA GLU A 66 13.54 24.20 4.76
C GLU A 66 13.23 22.70 4.73
N GLU A 67 11.94 22.34 4.77
CA GLU A 67 11.46 20.96 4.73
C GLU A 67 10.29 20.82 3.75
N VAL A 68 10.15 19.62 3.19
CA VAL A 68 8.99 19.22 2.37
C VAL A 68 8.30 18.02 2.98
N TYR A 69 7.03 17.82 2.65
CA TYR A 69 6.30 16.64 3.12
C TYR A 69 6.70 15.38 2.35
N ASP A 70 6.75 14.24 3.04
CA ASP A 70 6.72 12.93 2.39
C ASP A 70 5.27 12.50 2.17
N LEU A 71 5.00 11.91 1.01
CA LEU A 71 3.71 11.31 0.68
C LEU A 71 3.88 9.80 0.59
N CYS A 72 2.90 9.06 1.11
CA CYS A 72 2.93 7.61 1.08
C CYS A 72 1.60 7.02 0.61
N THR A 73 1.67 5.89 -0.10
CA THR A 73 0.48 5.08 -0.35
C THR A 73 0.06 4.30 0.91
N PRO A 74 -1.20 3.88 1.02
CA PRO A 74 -1.62 3.00 2.11
C PRO A 74 -0.99 1.60 1.97
N SER A 75 -0.88 0.89 3.10
CA SER A 75 -0.52 -0.52 3.10
C SER A 75 -1.64 -1.38 2.50
N HIS A 76 -1.29 -2.46 1.79
CA HIS A 76 -2.27 -3.45 1.29
C HIS A 76 -3.15 -4.02 2.41
N LYS A 77 -2.69 -4.04 3.67
CA LYS A 77 -3.49 -4.52 4.81
C LYS A 77 -4.66 -3.59 5.16
N THR A 78 -4.50 -2.28 4.94
CA THR A 78 -5.51 -1.27 5.27
C THR A 78 -6.30 -0.86 4.03
N GLY A 79 -5.66 -0.86 2.86
CA GLY A 79 -6.29 -0.53 1.58
C GLY A 79 -6.64 0.95 1.40
N HIS A 80 -6.54 1.78 2.44
CA HIS A 80 -6.83 3.21 2.36
C HIS A 80 -6.07 4.00 3.41
N CYS A 81 -5.84 5.28 3.15
CA CYS A 81 -5.35 6.24 4.14
C CYS A 81 -5.99 7.61 3.93
N ARG A 82 -6.10 8.38 5.01
CA ARG A 82 -6.60 9.75 5.00
C ARG A 82 -5.66 10.61 5.83
N GLU A 83 -5.18 11.69 5.23
CA GLU A 83 -4.15 12.54 5.82
C GLU A 83 -4.51 14.02 5.68
N MET A 84 -3.87 14.83 6.52
CA MET A 84 -4.03 16.29 6.51
C MET A 84 -2.68 16.98 6.59
N LEU A 85 -2.38 17.80 5.59
CA LEU A 85 -1.16 18.61 5.53
C LEU A 85 -1.51 20.09 5.67
N MET A 86 -0.66 20.83 6.38
CA MET A 86 -0.78 22.28 6.46
C MET A 86 0.05 22.92 5.35
N LEU A 87 -0.58 23.82 4.62
CA LEU A 87 0.05 24.49 3.50
C LEU A 87 0.44 25.92 3.91
N PRO A 88 1.50 26.48 3.30
CA PRO A 88 1.87 27.85 3.55
C PRO A 88 0.79 28.81 3.04
N MET A 89 0.58 29.89 3.79
CA MET A 89 -0.27 30.98 3.36
C MET A 89 0.43 31.78 2.25
N ARG A 90 -0.27 31.99 1.12
CA ARG A 90 0.25 32.79 0.01
C ARG A 90 -0.86 33.56 -0.72
N PRO A 91 -0.50 34.65 -1.42
CA PRO A 91 -1.45 35.38 -2.26
C PRO A 91 -1.97 34.47 -3.39
N GLY A 92 -3.28 34.47 -3.63
CA GLY A 92 -3.90 33.78 -4.75
C GLY A 92 -4.33 32.32 -4.51
N ASN A 93 -4.04 31.72 -3.35
CA ASN A 93 -4.51 30.38 -2.94
C ASN A 93 -4.29 29.26 -3.98
N ASN A 94 -3.32 29.39 -4.87
CA ASN A 94 -3.04 28.40 -5.91
C ASN A 94 -1.96 27.44 -5.42
N TYR A 95 -2.12 26.12 -5.56
CA TYR A 95 -1.16 25.10 -5.09
C TYR A 95 -0.79 24.06 -6.14
N PRO A 96 -0.04 24.44 -7.19
CA PRO A 96 0.33 23.52 -8.27
C PRO A 96 1.22 22.36 -7.82
N GLU A 97 2.06 22.57 -6.81
CA GLU A 97 2.97 21.56 -6.29
C GLU A 97 2.24 20.34 -5.69
N VAL A 98 1.00 20.53 -5.24
CA VAL A 98 0.15 19.45 -4.71
C VAL A 98 -0.18 18.45 -5.80
N GLU A 99 -0.68 18.94 -6.94
CA GLU A 99 -1.03 18.06 -8.07
C GLU A 99 0.22 17.42 -8.68
N VAL A 100 1.32 18.17 -8.80
CA VAL A 100 2.61 17.62 -9.29
C VAL A 100 3.09 16.48 -8.41
N SER A 101 3.09 16.66 -7.08
CA SER A 101 3.51 15.64 -6.13
C SER A 101 2.61 14.41 -6.17
N PHE A 102 1.30 14.61 -6.30
CA PHE A 102 0.36 13.50 -6.42
C PHE A 102 0.51 12.70 -7.72
N ARG A 103 0.82 13.36 -8.84
CA ARG A 103 1.15 12.67 -10.10
C ARG A 103 2.45 11.86 -9.97
N GLN A 104 3.45 12.39 -9.25
CA GLN A 104 4.69 11.67 -8.97
C GLN A 104 4.42 10.43 -8.11
N LEU A 105 3.62 10.54 -7.05
CA LEU A 105 3.26 9.41 -6.19
C LEU A 105 2.53 8.33 -7.00
N ARG A 106 1.55 8.74 -7.82
CA ARG A 106 0.84 7.82 -8.70
C ARG A 106 1.79 7.07 -9.63
N ARG A 107 2.71 7.78 -10.29
CA ARG A 107 3.68 7.16 -11.20
C ARG A 107 4.58 6.16 -10.50
N ALA A 108 5.10 6.52 -9.32
CA ALA A 108 5.93 5.62 -8.52
C ALA A 108 5.15 4.38 -8.06
N TYR A 109 3.87 4.54 -7.73
CA TYR A 109 3.00 3.43 -7.37
C TYR A 109 2.67 2.52 -8.57
N GLU A 110 2.36 3.09 -9.73
CA GLU A 110 2.11 2.34 -10.97
C GLU A 110 3.33 1.49 -11.37
N GLU A 111 4.54 2.02 -11.19
CA GLU A 111 5.78 1.25 -11.42
C GLU A 111 5.91 0.07 -10.46
N ALA A 112 5.65 0.27 -9.17
CA ALA A 112 5.64 -0.80 -8.18
C ALA A 112 4.55 -1.84 -8.45
N LEU A 113 3.37 -1.40 -8.90
CA LEU A 113 2.25 -2.25 -9.28
C LEU A 113 2.62 -3.16 -10.47
N LEU A 114 3.24 -2.59 -11.51
CA LEU A 114 3.72 -3.35 -12.67
C LEU A 114 4.81 -4.36 -12.28
N ALA A 115 5.73 -3.98 -11.40
CA ALA A 115 6.77 -4.88 -10.90
C ALA A 115 6.18 -6.05 -10.10
N ALA A 116 5.20 -5.77 -9.23
CA ALA A 116 4.49 -6.82 -8.48
C ALA A 116 3.70 -7.74 -9.41
N TYR A 117 3.07 -7.19 -10.45
CA TYR A 117 2.31 -7.97 -11.43
C TYR A 117 3.21 -8.89 -12.26
N ALA A 118 4.41 -8.42 -12.63
CA ALA A 118 5.39 -9.23 -13.35
C ALA A 118 5.90 -10.43 -12.52
N ASN A 119 5.80 -10.36 -11.18
CA ASN A 119 6.07 -11.49 -10.28
C ASN A 119 4.87 -12.46 -10.27
N SER A 120 4.64 -13.11 -11.40
CA SER A 120 3.47 -13.95 -11.66
C SER A 120 3.35 -15.13 -10.70
N ALA A 121 2.09 -15.47 -10.36
CA ALA A 121 1.78 -16.66 -9.59
C ALA A 121 2.28 -17.95 -10.27
N PHE A 122 2.72 -18.91 -9.47
CA PHE A 122 3.04 -20.26 -9.93
C PHE A 122 2.45 -21.29 -8.98
N GLU A 123 2.05 -22.44 -9.53
CA GLU A 123 1.62 -23.60 -8.75
C GLU A 123 2.51 -24.79 -9.13
N ILE A 124 3.23 -25.34 -8.15
CA ILE A 124 4.08 -26.52 -8.33
C ILE A 124 3.50 -27.65 -7.49
N GLY A 125 2.93 -28.64 -8.17
CA GLY A 125 2.41 -29.86 -7.56
C GLY A 125 3.36 -31.03 -7.76
N GLY A 126 3.50 -31.86 -6.73
CA GLY A 126 4.24 -33.12 -6.79
C GLY A 126 3.44 -34.23 -6.13
N ARG A 127 3.40 -35.41 -6.76
CA ARG A 127 2.83 -36.62 -6.16
C ARG A 127 3.91 -37.68 -6.07
N LEU A 128 4.19 -38.11 -4.84
CA LEU A 128 5.10 -39.21 -4.57
C LEU A 128 4.29 -40.42 -4.13
N GLU A 129 4.53 -41.55 -4.78
CA GLU A 129 4.01 -42.84 -4.34
C GLU A 129 5.14 -43.73 -3.85
N MET A 130 4.80 -44.75 -3.05
CA MET A 130 5.74 -45.81 -2.75
C MET A 130 6.32 -46.38 -4.05
N THR A 131 7.63 -46.56 -4.06
CA THR A 131 8.31 -47.18 -5.19
C THR A 131 7.73 -48.58 -5.45
N PRO A 132 7.69 -49.02 -6.72
CA PRO A 132 7.20 -50.36 -7.06
C PRO A 132 7.93 -51.48 -6.29
N GLU A 133 9.21 -51.27 -5.99
CA GLU A 133 10.03 -52.21 -5.24
C GLU A 133 9.55 -52.34 -3.79
N THR A 134 9.30 -51.23 -3.11
CA THR A 134 8.77 -51.26 -1.74
C THR A 134 7.34 -51.82 -1.72
N LYS A 135 6.50 -51.48 -2.71
CA LYS A 135 5.16 -52.10 -2.87
C LYS A 135 5.26 -53.62 -3.02
N ARG A 136 6.20 -54.13 -3.82
CA ARG A 136 6.41 -55.59 -3.97
C ARG A 136 6.86 -56.28 -2.69
N ARG A 137 7.77 -55.69 -1.93
CA ARG A 137 8.26 -56.30 -0.67
C ARG A 137 7.16 -56.38 0.39
N MET A 138 6.25 -55.42 0.43
CA MET A 138 5.19 -55.35 1.44
C MET A 138 3.90 -56.07 1.04
N ALA A 139 3.63 -56.22 -0.26
CA ALA A 139 2.38 -56.80 -0.77
C ALA A 139 2.00 -58.16 -0.15
N PRO A 140 2.90 -59.14 0.04
CA PRO A 140 2.54 -60.45 0.59
C PRO A 140 2.05 -60.36 2.05
N ALA A 141 2.78 -59.60 2.89
CA ALA A 141 2.44 -59.43 4.30
C ALA A 141 1.13 -58.66 4.48
N VAL A 142 0.90 -57.63 3.66
CA VAL A 142 -0.35 -56.86 3.68
C VAL A 142 -1.53 -57.72 3.18
N ALA A 143 -1.34 -58.53 2.14
CA ALA A 143 -2.36 -59.43 1.62
C ALA A 143 -2.73 -60.50 2.66
N ALA A 144 -1.76 -61.19 3.26
CA ALA A 144 -2.00 -62.22 4.27
C ALA A 144 -2.79 -61.69 5.47
N ARG A 145 -2.43 -60.50 5.95
CA ARG A 145 -3.13 -59.84 7.06
C ARG A 145 -4.58 -59.47 6.69
N ARG A 146 -4.84 -59.04 5.45
CA ARG A 146 -6.21 -58.78 4.96
C ARG A 146 -7.03 -60.07 4.83
N PHE A 147 -6.44 -61.15 4.32
CA PHE A 147 -7.12 -62.45 4.22
C PHE A 147 -7.53 -62.99 5.60
N LEU A 148 -6.61 -62.97 6.58
CA LEU A 148 -6.90 -63.43 7.93
C LEU A 148 -8.00 -62.60 8.62
N ALA A 149 -8.03 -61.28 8.38
CA ALA A 149 -9.07 -60.41 8.94
C ALA A 149 -10.47 -60.70 8.37
N VAL A 150 -10.57 -61.03 7.08
CA VAL A 150 -11.85 -61.40 6.45
C VAL A 150 -12.35 -62.74 6.97
N VAL A 151 -11.46 -63.73 7.11
CA VAL A 151 -11.83 -65.06 7.65
C VAL A 151 -12.32 -64.94 9.10
N GLY A 152 -11.74 -64.05 9.91
CA GLY A 152 -12.18 -63.81 11.29
C GLY A 152 -13.46 -62.99 11.45
N GLN A 153 -13.96 -62.32 10.39
CA GLN A 153 -15.24 -61.59 10.42
C GLN A 153 -16.44 -62.43 9.95
N VAL A 154 -16.20 -63.60 9.35
CA VAL A 154 -17.24 -64.55 8.90
C VAL A 154 -17.47 -65.65 9.96
N SER A 155 -17.09 -65.40 11.22
CA SER A 155 -17.30 -66.28 12.38
C SER A 155 -18.30 -65.69 13.36
#